data_AF-A0A381YIH8-F1
#
_entry.id   AF-A0A381YIH8-F1
#
_cell.length_a   1.000
_cell.length_b   1.000
_cell.length_c   1.000
_cell.angle_alpha   90.00
_cell.angle_beta   90.00
_cell.angle_gamma   90.00
#
_symmetry.space_group_name_H-M   'P 1'
#
loop_
_entity.id
_entity.type
_entity.pdbx_description
1 polymer ?
#
loop_
_entity_poly.entity_id
_entity_poly.type
_entity_poly.pdbx_seq_one_letter_code
_entity_poly.pdbx_strand_id
1 'polypeptide(L)' 'MLKSKLHRARVTDVLIDYEGSIEIDEDLMDQVGILTHEQVHVFNINNGHRFITYAIPG' A
#
# COMPACT_ATOMS: atom_id res chain seq x y z
N MET A 1 2.44 -17.93 3.86
CA MET A 1 3.56 -17.19 4.47
C MET A 1 3.47 -15.74 4.03
N LEU A 2 3.70 -14.78 4.92
CA LEU A 2 3.75 -13.36 4.57
C LEU A 2 5.09 -13.05 3.87
N LYS A 3 5.06 -12.43 2.68
CA LYS A 3 6.27 -11.99 1.96
C LYS A 3 6.97 -10.85 2.72
N SER A 4 6.26 -9.74 2.92
CA SER A 4 6.73 -8.56 3.65
C SER A 4 5.54 -7.67 4.07
N LYS A 5 5.80 -6.60 4.84
CA LYS A 5 4.78 -5.61 5.21
C LYS A 5 5.39 -4.26 5.58
N LEU A 6 4.64 -3.18 5.33
CA LEU A 6 4.82 -1.90 5.99
C LEU A 6 3.93 -1.84 7.24
N HIS A 7 4.53 -1.77 8.43
CA HIS A 7 3.77 -1.80 9.68
C HIS A 7 3.45 -0.39 10.16
N ARG A 8 2.15 -0.07 10.26
CA ARG A 8 1.64 1.24 10.74
C ARG A 8 2.11 2.43 9.90
N ALA A 9 2.21 2.23 8.58
CA ALA A 9 2.37 3.33 7.64
C ALA A 9 1.24 4.35 7.78
N ARG A 10 1.55 5.62 7.52
CA ARG A 10 0.60 6.73 7.59
C ARG A 10 0.11 7.04 6.18
N VAL A 11 -1.19 7.14 6.00
CA VAL A 11 -1.78 7.71 4.79
C VAL A 11 -1.44 9.20 4.74
N THR A 12 -0.76 9.61 3.67
CA THR A 12 -0.31 10.99 3.44
C THR A 12 -1.27 11.78 2.56
N ASP A 13 -1.92 11.12 1.61
CA ASP A 13 -2.88 11.73 0.68
C ASP A 13 -4.02 10.75 0.31
N VAL A 14 -5.16 11.28 -0.17
CA VAL A 14 -6.32 10.51 -0.65
C VAL A 14 -6.96 11.20 -1.85
N LEU A 15 -7.00 10.51 -2.98
CA LEU A 15 -7.70 10.93 -4.19
C LEU A 15 -8.97 10.07 -4.36
N ILE A 16 -10.14 10.66 -4.11
CA ILE A 16 -11.42 9.92 -4.10
C ILE A 16 -11.79 9.39 -5.48
N ASP A 17 -11.47 10.14 -6.54
CA ASP A 17 -11.77 9.79 -7.93
C ASP A 17 -10.65 8.96 -8.58
N TYR A 18 -9.60 8.61 -7.82
CA TYR A 18 -8.51 7.79 -8.31
C TYR A 18 -8.83 6.30 -8.12
N GLU A 19 -8.85 5.56 -9.22
CA GLU A 19 -9.25 4.16 -9.18
C GLU A 19 -8.06 3.20 -9.03
N GLY A 20 -8.16 2.37 -8.01
CA GLY A 20 -7.72 0.97 -8.08
C GLY A 20 -6.32 0.66 -7.60
N SER A 21 -5.45 1.65 -7.35
CA SER A 21 -4.09 1.44 -6.85
C SER A 21 -3.82 2.14 -5.50
N ILE A 22 -2.68 1.85 -4.88
CA ILE A 22 -2.11 2.61 -3.76
C ILE A 22 -0.69 3.05 -4.09
N GLU A 23 -0.43 4.35 -3.93
CA GLU A 23 0.89 4.94 -4.08
C GLU A 23 1.71 4.73 -2.80
N ILE A 24 2.96 4.29 -2.94
CA ILE A 24 3.89 4.04 -1.85
C ILE A 24 5.25 4.58 -2.26
N ASP A 25 5.90 5.33 -1.35
CA ASP A 25 7.26 5.82 -1.51
C ASP A 25 8.20 4.69 -1.97
N GLU A 26 8.96 4.95 -3.04
CA GLU A 26 9.86 4.00 -3.68
C GLU A 26 10.91 3.44 -2.70
N ASP A 27 11.43 4.27 -1.80
CA ASP A 27 12.41 3.83 -0.79
C ASP A 27 11.79 2.83 0.19
N LEU A 28 10.49 2.98 0.50
CA LEU A 28 9.76 2.04 1.37
C LEU A 28 9.49 0.73 0.63
N MET A 29 9.10 0.80 -0.64
CA MET A 29 8.87 -0.37 -1.48
C MET A 29 10.14 -1.24 -1.58
N ASP A 30 11.28 -0.62 -1.84
CA ASP A 30 12.59 -1.29 -1.92
C ASP A 30 12.99 -1.94 -0.61
N GLN A 31 12.82 -1.23 0.53
CA GLN A 31 13.15 -1.75 1.86
C GLN A 31 12.40 -3.03 2.22
N VAL A 32 11.15 -3.18 1.76
CA VAL A 32 10.33 -4.37 2.04
C VAL A 32 10.16 -5.29 0.83
N GLY A 33 10.78 -4.97 -0.31
CA GLY A 33 10.70 -5.74 -1.55
C GLY A 33 9.29 -5.86 -2.12
N ILE A 34 8.48 -4.80 -2.05
CA ILE A 34 7.22 -4.69 -2.80
C ILE A 34 7.57 -4.20 -4.20
N LEU A 35 7.09 -4.89 -5.23
CA LEU A 35 7.33 -4.53 -6.63
C LEU A 35 6.21 -3.63 -7.17
N THR A 36 6.53 -2.81 -8.16
CA THR A 36 5.54 -2.07 -8.95
C THR A 36 4.50 -3.02 -9.54
N HIS A 37 3.23 -2.68 -9.38
CA HIS A 37 2.05 -3.48 -9.74
C HIS A 37 1.89 -4.79 -8.94
N GLU A 38 2.62 -4.99 -7.85
CA GLU A 38 2.41 -6.13 -6.96
C GLU A 38 1.09 -5.98 -6.19
N GLN A 39 0.32 -7.06 -6.12
CA GLN A 39 -0.90 -7.11 -5.30
C GLN A 39 -0.54 -6.95 -3.82
N VAL A 40 -1.23 -6.03 -3.15
CA VAL A 40 -1.06 -5.76 -1.72
C VAL A 40 -2.40 -5.86 -0.98
N HIS A 41 -2.30 -6.24 0.28
CA HIS A 41 -3.41 -6.23 1.23
C HIS A 41 -3.30 -4.99 2.10
N VAL A 42 -4.33 -4.12 2.09
CA VAL A 42 -4.35 -2.89 2.89
C VAL A 42 -5.28 -3.07 4.07
N PHE A 43 -4.70 -3.04 5.29
CA PHE A 43 -5.44 -3.20 6.54
C PHE A 43 -5.46 -1.87 7.29
N ASN A 44 -6.56 -1.12 7.15
CA ASN A 44 -6.71 0.18 7.80
C ASN A 44 -7.09 0.00 9.27
N ILE A 45 -6.17 0.33 10.17
CA ILE A 45 -6.37 0.18 11.62
C ILE A 45 -7.27 1.26 12.22
N ASN A 46 -7.49 2.39 11.52
CA ASN A 46 -8.28 3.51 12.04
C ASN A 46 -9.79 3.27 11.90
N ASN A 47 -10.21 2.54 10.86
CA ASN A 47 -11.62 2.27 10.59
C ASN A 47 -11.96 0.78 10.39
N GLY A 48 -10.95 -0.11 10.43
CA GLY A 48 -11.13 -1.55 10.28
C GLY A 48 -11.36 -2.03 8.84
N HIS A 49 -11.39 -1.13 7.85
CA HIS A 49 -11.54 -1.52 6.45
C HIS A 49 -10.34 -2.34 5.97
N ARG A 50 -10.65 -3.36 5.17
CA ARG A 50 -9.67 -4.26 4.55
C ARG A 50 -10.00 -4.40 3.09
N PHE A 51 -9.01 -4.19 2.24
CA PHE A 51 -9.18 -4.31 0.80
C PHE A 51 -7.88 -4.79 0.14
N ILE A 52 -8.00 -5.18 -1.11
CA ILE A 52 -6.91 -5.68 -1.94
C ILE A 52 -6.78 -4.75 -3.13
N THR A 53 -5.56 -4.37 -3.47
CA THR A 53 -5.21 -3.44 -4.56
C THR A 53 -3.80 -3.78 -5.05
N TYR A 54 -3.18 -2.93 -5.86
CA TYR A 54 -1.79 -3.05 -6.29
C TYR A 54 -1.00 -1.76 -5.97
N ALA A 55 0.30 -1.91 -5.74
CA ALA A 55 1.18 -0.79 -5.41
C ALA A 55 1.74 -0.12 -6.67
N ILE A 56 1.85 1.20 -6.65
CA ILE A 56 2.64 2.00 -7.61
C ILE A 56 3.62 2.90 -6.83
N PRO A 57 4.80 3.22 -7.40
CA PRO A 57 5.74 4.14 -6.78
C PRO A 57 5.27 5.58 -6.89
N GLY A 58 5.47 6.38 -5.83
CA GLY A 58 5.28 7.83 -5.82
C GLY A 58 5.30 8.45 -4.43
#